data_AF-A0AAE4V584-F1
#
_entry.id   AF-A0AAE4V584-F1
#
_cell.length_a   1.000
_cell.length_b   1.000
_cell.length_c   1.000
_cell.angle_alpha   90.00
_cell.angle_beta   90.00
_cell.angle_gamma   90.00
#
_symmetry.space_group_name_H-M   'P 1'
#
loop_
_entity.id
_entity.type
_entity.pdbx_description
1 polymer ?
#
loop_
_entity_poly.entity_id
_entity_poly.type
_entity_poly.pdbx_seq_one_letter_code
_entity_poly.pdbx_strand_id
1 'polypeptide(L)'
;NTYVNYQSDTSLSGQSVTYRAAKADTFGYMSELLKKATDQGALDQVLTQEDKDALSEFLSDFGDLSDDGRYLGSSRRGYDSEPGAGLNFGSEKKPFAMQEVIRSGIGRNFSFDFGYDQAMMMFTPVGGMDRIYYAFQDRIGTDNIVFGAEVTSMKDVSEGVTVEYTAGGSKKSITADYAICTIPPHLIGRLQNNLPADVLTALKAAKPSSSGKLGIEYSRRWWETEDRIYGGASNTDKDISQIMFPYDHYNSDRGVVVAYYSSGKRQEAFESLTHRQRLAKAIAEGSEIHGEKYTRDISSSFSGSWRRTKYSESAWVNWAGSGGSHGGAATPEYEKLLEPVEKIYFAGDHLSNAIAWQHGALTSARDVVTHIHERVAQEA
;
A
#
# COMPACT_ATOMS: atom_id res chain seq x y z
N ASN A 1 -9.33 -5.55 15.47
CA ASN A 1 -9.05 -6.91 15.96
C ASN A 1 -8.13 -7.71 15.05
N THR A 2 -7.52 -7.10 14.03
CA THR A 2 -6.53 -7.77 13.18
C THR A 2 -5.29 -8.18 13.97
N TYR A 3 -4.47 -9.06 13.42
CA TYR A 3 -3.31 -9.62 14.09
C TYR A 3 -1.99 -9.06 13.57
N VAL A 4 -0.97 -9.08 14.42
CA VAL A 4 0.44 -9.10 14.03
C VAL A 4 0.99 -10.50 14.29
N ASN A 5 1.84 -10.98 13.38
CA ASN A 5 2.51 -12.27 13.50
C ASN A 5 3.94 -12.16 12.93
N TYR A 6 4.95 -12.22 13.79
CA TYR A 6 6.36 -12.05 13.40
C TYR A 6 7.24 -13.15 13.98
N GLN A 7 8.31 -13.49 13.27
CA GLN A 7 9.37 -14.33 13.79
C GLN A 7 10.30 -13.51 14.70
N SER A 8 10.73 -14.13 15.80
CA SER A 8 11.70 -13.57 16.77
C SER A 8 12.46 -14.68 17.52
N ASP A 9 13.34 -14.29 18.44
CA ASP A 9 14.04 -15.16 19.39
C ASP A 9 13.32 -15.28 20.75
N THR A 10 12.08 -14.80 20.84
CA THR A 10 11.27 -14.80 22.08
C THR A 10 10.14 -15.83 22.01
N SER A 11 9.46 -16.05 23.14
CA SER A 11 8.27 -16.89 23.22
C SER A 11 7.15 -16.45 22.26
N LEU A 12 7.11 -15.16 21.90
CA LEU A 12 6.16 -14.55 20.96
C LEU A 12 6.40 -14.91 19.50
N SER A 13 7.52 -15.59 19.18
CA SER A 13 7.87 -15.93 17.81
C SER A 13 6.77 -16.73 17.12
N GLY A 14 6.27 -16.22 16.00
CA GLY A 14 5.20 -16.83 15.22
C GLY A 14 3.82 -16.83 15.88
N GLN A 15 3.63 -16.18 17.04
CA GLN A 15 2.32 -16.06 17.67
C GLN A 15 1.49 -14.94 17.03
N SER A 16 0.19 -15.20 16.86
CA SER A 16 -0.77 -14.18 16.42
C SER A 16 -1.27 -13.38 17.61
N VAL A 17 -0.90 -12.10 17.66
CA VAL A 17 -1.31 -11.17 18.71
C VAL A 17 -2.20 -10.10 18.09
N THR A 18 -3.34 -9.79 18.72
CA THR A 18 -4.20 -8.72 18.19
C THR A 18 -3.45 -7.38 18.21
N TYR A 19 -3.62 -6.57 17.16
CA TYR A 19 -2.97 -5.26 17.01
C TYR A 19 -3.17 -4.36 18.24
N ARG A 20 -4.36 -4.42 18.87
CA ARG A 20 -4.66 -3.66 20.11
C ARG A 20 -3.85 -4.13 21.32
N ALA A 21 -3.67 -5.44 21.49
CA ALA A 21 -2.87 -5.99 22.59
C ALA A 21 -1.39 -5.67 22.38
N ALA A 22 -0.90 -5.81 21.15
CA ALA A 22 0.47 -5.43 20.80
C ALA A 22 0.75 -3.94 21.06
N LYS A 23 -0.20 -3.05 20.71
CA LYS A 23 -0.12 -1.61 21.00
C LYS A 23 -0.12 -1.33 22.50
N ALA A 24 -1.09 -1.87 23.23
CA ALA A 24 -1.20 -1.66 24.67
C ALA A 24 0.07 -2.10 25.42
N ASP A 25 0.62 -3.27 25.08
CA ASP A 25 1.86 -3.76 25.71
C ASP A 25 3.07 -2.88 25.34
N THR A 26 3.20 -2.49 24.07
CA THR A 26 4.34 -1.69 23.61
C THR A 26 4.30 -0.28 24.21
N PHE A 27 3.15 0.39 24.16
CA PHE A 27 3.00 1.74 24.69
C PHE A 27 3.01 1.76 26.22
N GLY A 28 2.45 0.74 26.88
CA GLY A 28 2.54 0.59 28.33
C GLY A 28 3.98 0.55 28.82
N TYR A 29 4.79 -0.35 28.27
CA TYR A 29 6.20 -0.45 28.66
C TYR A 29 7.05 0.75 28.20
N MET A 30 6.76 1.34 27.02
CA MET A 30 7.44 2.57 26.59
C MET A 30 7.17 3.71 27.58
N SER A 31 5.92 3.88 28.01
CA SER A 31 5.52 4.89 28.98
C SER A 31 6.13 4.64 30.36
N GLU A 32 6.10 3.40 30.86
CA GLU A 32 6.75 3.03 32.13
C GLU A 32 8.25 3.37 32.11
N LEU A 33 8.95 2.99 31.04
CA LEU A 33 10.40 3.24 30.93
C LEU A 33 10.74 4.72 30.89
N LEU A 34 9.99 5.52 30.11
CA LEU A 34 10.23 6.95 30.03
C LEU A 34 9.87 7.65 31.34
N LYS A 35 8.74 7.28 31.97
CA LYS A 35 8.35 7.82 33.28
C LYS A 35 9.41 7.50 34.34
N LYS A 36 9.88 6.25 34.38
CA LYS A 36 10.97 5.84 35.28
C LYS A 36 12.25 6.66 35.07
N ALA A 37 12.62 6.97 33.83
CA ALA A 37 13.78 7.81 33.54
C ALA A 37 13.57 9.27 33.99
N THR A 38 12.38 9.82 33.77
CA THR A 38 11.97 11.15 34.24
C THR A 38 12.02 11.27 35.76
N ASP A 39 11.45 10.29 36.48
CA ASP A 39 11.42 10.27 37.95
C ASP A 39 12.83 10.09 38.55
N GLN A 40 13.74 9.42 37.83
CA GLN A 40 15.16 9.28 38.21
C GLN A 40 16.00 10.53 37.97
N GLY A 41 15.44 11.58 37.37
CA GLY A 41 16.14 12.82 37.05
C GLY A 41 17.05 12.74 35.83
N ALA A 42 16.92 11.68 35.01
CA ALA A 42 17.77 11.49 33.84
C ALA A 42 17.57 12.56 32.74
N LEU A 43 16.45 13.29 32.80
CA LEU A 43 16.06 14.33 31.84
C LEU A 43 16.06 15.74 32.46
N ASP A 44 16.59 15.93 33.66
CA ASP A 44 16.55 17.23 34.39
C ASP A 44 17.31 18.36 33.69
N GLN A 45 18.20 18.04 32.75
CA GLN A 45 18.90 19.04 31.94
C GLN A 45 18.03 19.67 30.85
N VAL A 46 16.91 19.04 30.50
CA VAL A 46 16.04 19.45 29.38
C VAL A 46 14.59 19.62 29.78
N LEU A 47 14.18 19.16 30.97
CA LEU A 47 12.83 19.31 31.51
C LEU A 47 12.86 20.05 32.83
N THR A 48 12.01 21.08 32.96
CA THR A 48 11.69 21.70 34.25
C THR A 48 10.84 20.75 35.11
N GLN A 49 10.62 21.08 36.39
CA GLN A 49 9.76 20.27 37.24
C GLN A 49 8.33 20.21 36.68
N GLU A 50 7.82 21.33 36.19
CA GLU A 50 6.49 21.44 35.58
C GLU A 50 6.39 20.58 34.30
N ASP A 51 7.44 20.57 33.47
CA ASP A 51 7.48 19.71 32.28
C ASP A 51 7.49 18.21 32.64
N LYS A 52 8.21 17.84 33.71
CA LYS A 52 8.27 16.45 34.21
C LYS A 52 6.92 15.99 34.73
N ASP A 53 6.20 16.87 35.43
CA ASP A 53 4.87 16.59 35.96
C ASP A 53 3.87 16.40 34.82
N ALA A 54 3.86 17.31 33.83
CA ALA A 54 3.00 17.21 32.65
C ALA A 54 3.32 15.97 31.78
N LEU A 55 4.60 15.67 31.57
CA LEU A 55 5.02 14.46 30.87
C LEU A 55 4.59 13.19 31.63
N SER A 56 4.74 13.17 32.96
CA SER A 56 4.34 12.03 33.78
C SER A 56 2.83 11.78 33.73
N GLU A 57 2.01 12.84 33.77
CA GLU A 57 0.56 12.74 33.62
C GLU A 57 0.19 12.12 32.27
N PHE A 58 0.77 12.63 31.17
CA PHE A 58 0.57 12.08 29.84
C PHE A 58 0.98 10.61 29.74
N LEU A 59 2.15 10.23 30.28
CA LEU A 59 2.65 8.85 30.18
C LEU A 59 1.78 7.87 30.99
N SER A 60 1.27 8.29 32.14
CA SER A 60 0.34 7.50 32.94
C SER A 60 -0.93 7.20 32.16
N ASP A 61 -1.54 8.19 31.50
CA ASP A 61 -2.73 7.97 30.66
C ASP A 61 -2.40 7.19 29.38
N PHE A 62 -1.38 7.60 28.63
CA PHE A 62 -1.03 6.98 27.36
C PHE A 62 -0.62 5.51 27.52
N GLY A 63 0.10 5.18 28.59
CA GLY A 63 0.53 3.83 28.92
C GLY A 63 -0.49 2.99 29.69
N ASP A 64 -1.55 3.60 30.25
CA ASP A 64 -2.44 2.98 31.24
C ASP A 64 -1.64 2.42 32.44
N LEU A 65 -0.82 3.28 33.03
CA LEU A 65 0.05 2.91 34.14
C LEU A 65 -0.73 2.88 35.46
N SER A 66 -0.31 2.01 36.39
CA SER A 66 -0.78 2.03 37.77
C SER A 66 -0.39 3.32 38.50
N ASP A 67 -0.99 3.55 39.67
CA ASP A 67 -0.71 4.72 40.53
C ASP A 67 0.79 4.86 40.90
N ASP A 68 1.53 3.74 40.93
CA ASP A 68 2.98 3.71 41.17
C ASP A 68 3.84 3.72 39.89
N GLY A 69 3.22 3.99 38.72
CA GLY A 69 3.89 4.22 37.45
C GLY A 69 4.32 2.97 36.67
N ARG A 70 3.70 1.81 36.92
CA ARG A 70 4.04 0.54 36.25
C ARG A 70 2.97 0.11 35.24
N TYR A 71 3.38 -0.55 34.17
CA TYR A 71 2.46 -1.22 33.26
C TYR A 71 2.15 -2.64 33.76
N LEU A 72 0.92 -2.86 34.21
CA LEU A 72 0.48 -4.12 34.82
C LEU A 72 -0.54 -4.89 33.97
N GLY A 73 -0.76 -4.44 32.73
CA GLY A 73 -1.86 -4.90 31.87
C GLY A 73 -2.95 -3.85 31.77
N SER A 74 -3.90 -4.06 30.85
CA SER A 74 -4.93 -3.07 30.54
C SER A 74 -6.10 -3.69 29.78
N SER A 75 -7.31 -3.20 30.05
CA SER A 75 -8.52 -3.45 29.24
C SER A 75 -8.32 -3.11 27.75
N ARG A 76 -7.39 -2.21 27.41
CA ARG A 76 -7.01 -1.84 26.02
C ARG A 76 -6.54 -3.05 25.20
N ARG A 77 -6.05 -4.11 25.85
CA ARG A 77 -5.69 -5.38 25.20
C ARG A 77 -6.89 -6.17 24.67
N GLY A 78 -8.08 -5.89 25.21
CA GLY A 78 -9.30 -6.66 24.99
C GLY A 78 -9.43 -7.86 25.93
N TYR A 79 -10.43 -8.69 25.65
CA TYR A 79 -10.90 -9.73 26.56
C TYR A 79 -10.85 -11.13 25.90
N ASP A 80 -10.54 -12.16 26.70
CA ASP A 80 -10.71 -13.57 26.33
C ASP A 80 -12.18 -14.00 26.44
N SER A 81 -12.92 -13.39 27.39
CA SER A 81 -14.38 -13.48 27.50
C SER A 81 -14.94 -12.06 27.58
N GLU A 82 -15.78 -11.69 26.62
CA GLU A 82 -16.35 -10.34 26.55
C GLU A 82 -17.17 -10.00 27.80
N PRO A 83 -17.00 -8.81 28.39
CA PRO A 83 -17.85 -8.34 29.49
C PRO A 83 -19.33 -8.29 29.07
N GLY A 84 -20.22 -8.72 29.97
CA GLY A 84 -21.66 -8.79 29.73
C GLY A 84 -22.48 -8.20 30.88
N ALA A 85 -23.73 -8.67 31.02
CA ALA A 85 -24.64 -8.16 32.05
C ALA A 85 -24.41 -8.78 33.43
N GLY A 86 -24.85 -8.08 34.48
CA GLY A 86 -24.85 -8.57 35.86
C GLY A 86 -23.43 -8.84 36.37
N LEU A 87 -23.17 -10.07 36.82
CA LEU A 87 -21.87 -10.50 37.35
C LEU A 87 -20.93 -11.07 36.26
N ASN A 88 -21.29 -10.95 34.99
CA ASN A 88 -20.40 -11.33 33.89
C ASN A 88 -19.40 -10.21 33.58
N PHE A 89 -18.36 -10.10 34.40
CA PHE A 89 -17.32 -9.08 34.25
C PHE A 89 -16.41 -9.28 33.03
N GLY A 90 -16.44 -10.47 32.41
CA GLY A 90 -15.47 -10.86 31.39
C GLY A 90 -14.11 -11.22 31.97
N SER A 91 -13.13 -11.46 31.09
CA SER A 91 -11.74 -11.77 31.46
C SER A 91 -10.78 -11.04 30.54
N GLU A 92 -10.01 -10.10 31.08
CA GLU A 92 -9.00 -9.36 30.32
C GLU A 92 -7.87 -10.27 29.86
N LYS A 93 -7.34 -9.98 28.67
CA LYS A 93 -6.14 -10.63 28.16
C LYS A 93 -4.93 -10.15 28.94
N LYS A 94 -4.12 -11.07 29.48
CA LYS A 94 -2.91 -10.74 30.26
C LYS A 94 -1.74 -10.24 29.40
N PRO A 95 -0.98 -9.21 29.84
CA PRO A 95 0.15 -8.66 29.09
C PRO A 95 1.28 -9.68 28.91
N PHE A 96 2.05 -9.51 27.83
CA PHE A 96 3.34 -10.18 27.67
C PHE A 96 4.42 -9.46 28.48
N ALA A 97 5.56 -10.10 28.76
CA ALA A 97 6.63 -9.45 29.51
C ALA A 97 7.36 -8.40 28.66
N MET A 98 7.84 -7.33 29.29
CA MET A 98 8.57 -6.22 28.64
C MET A 98 9.67 -6.68 27.69
N GLN A 99 10.50 -7.64 28.11
CA GLN A 99 11.61 -8.16 27.30
C GLN A 99 11.11 -8.90 26.06
N GLU A 100 9.98 -9.61 26.16
CA GLU A 100 9.36 -10.31 25.03
C GLU A 100 8.79 -9.31 24.03
N VAL A 101 8.12 -8.26 24.50
CA VAL A 101 7.55 -7.19 23.67
C VAL A 101 8.63 -6.45 22.90
N ILE A 102 9.71 -6.04 23.56
CA ILE A 102 10.82 -5.31 22.93
C ILE A 102 11.53 -6.21 21.90
N ARG A 103 11.97 -7.41 22.29
CA ARG A 103 12.79 -8.27 21.42
C ARG A 103 12.01 -8.94 20.30
N SER A 104 10.70 -9.14 20.45
CA SER A 104 9.86 -9.60 19.34
C SER A 104 9.71 -8.57 18.22
N GLY A 105 9.96 -7.29 18.51
CA GLY A 105 9.70 -6.20 17.58
C GLY A 105 8.23 -6.17 17.14
N ILE A 106 7.31 -6.50 18.06
CA ILE A 106 5.87 -6.63 17.77
C ILE A 106 5.23 -5.31 17.34
N GLY A 107 5.82 -4.18 17.72
CA GLY A 107 5.41 -2.83 17.31
C GLY A 107 5.97 -2.33 15.99
N ARG A 108 6.71 -3.16 15.23
CA ARG A 108 7.47 -2.73 14.03
C ARG A 108 6.62 -2.07 12.92
N ASN A 109 5.30 -2.30 12.91
CA ASN A 109 4.39 -1.76 11.91
C ASN A 109 3.49 -0.62 12.43
N PHE A 110 3.61 -0.19 13.69
CA PHE A 110 2.68 0.81 14.25
C PHE A 110 2.80 2.19 13.61
N SER A 111 4.00 2.57 13.17
CA SER A 111 4.23 3.84 12.48
C SER A 111 3.54 3.91 11.11
N PHE A 112 3.10 2.79 10.55
CA PHE A 112 2.28 2.78 9.33
C PHE A 112 1.01 3.62 9.51
N ASP A 113 0.41 3.60 10.71
CA ASP A 113 -0.80 4.36 11.03
C ASP A 113 -0.57 5.89 10.96
N PHE A 114 0.69 6.34 10.92
CA PHE A 114 1.07 7.76 10.85
C PHE A 114 1.52 8.20 9.45
N GLY A 115 1.57 7.29 8.47
CA GLY A 115 1.93 7.64 7.10
C GLY A 115 0.96 8.69 6.56
N TYR A 116 1.48 9.77 5.97
CA TYR A 116 0.65 10.88 5.45
C TYR A 116 -0.48 10.37 4.53
N ASP A 117 -0.15 9.41 3.66
CA ASP A 117 -1.09 8.82 2.71
C ASP A 117 -1.79 7.55 3.23
N GLN A 118 -1.62 7.17 4.50
CA GLN A 118 -2.15 5.92 5.07
C GLN A 118 -2.97 6.13 6.34
N ALA A 119 -2.77 7.25 7.03
CA ALA A 119 -3.46 7.57 8.27
C ALA A 119 -4.98 7.58 8.04
N MET A 120 -5.71 7.07 9.02
CA MET A 120 -7.17 7.17 9.01
C MET A 120 -7.60 8.64 9.13
N MET A 121 -8.66 9.09 8.43
CA MET A 121 -9.58 8.32 7.60
C MET A 121 -9.11 8.12 6.16
N MET A 122 -9.27 6.89 5.65
CA MET A 122 -9.04 6.54 4.25
C MET A 122 -10.37 6.27 3.53
N PHE A 123 -10.39 6.47 2.21
CA PHE A 123 -11.58 6.30 1.36
C PHE A 123 -11.31 5.38 0.18
N THR A 124 -12.36 4.73 -0.31
CA THR A 124 -12.36 3.93 -1.53
C THR A 124 -13.75 3.96 -2.17
N PRO A 125 -13.88 3.99 -3.51
CA PRO A 125 -15.19 3.95 -4.16
C PRO A 125 -15.96 2.67 -3.82
N VAL A 126 -17.27 2.82 -3.60
CA VAL A 126 -18.18 1.69 -3.40
C VAL A 126 -18.19 0.81 -4.65
N GLY A 127 -17.91 -0.48 -4.47
CA GLY A 127 -17.97 -1.47 -5.56
C GLY A 127 -16.77 -1.48 -6.51
N GLY A 128 -15.64 -0.86 -6.14
CA GLY A 128 -14.37 -1.00 -6.88
C GLY A 128 -13.75 0.33 -7.33
N MET A 129 -12.42 0.42 -7.23
CA MET A 129 -11.65 1.61 -7.62
C MET A 129 -11.71 1.90 -9.14
N ASP A 130 -11.93 0.87 -9.94
CA ASP A 130 -12.08 0.95 -11.40
C ASP A 130 -13.28 1.79 -11.85
N ARG A 131 -14.31 1.95 -11.00
CA ARG A 131 -15.47 2.80 -11.27
C ARG A 131 -15.12 4.25 -11.56
N ILE A 132 -14.02 4.77 -11.02
CA ILE A 132 -13.51 6.10 -11.37
C ILE A 132 -13.19 6.16 -12.87
N TYR A 133 -12.52 5.14 -13.40
CA TYR A 133 -12.07 5.12 -14.78
C TYR A 133 -13.19 4.76 -15.77
N TYR A 134 -14.15 3.92 -15.36
CA TYR A 134 -15.40 3.77 -16.11
C TYR A 134 -16.18 5.09 -16.19
N ALA A 135 -16.24 5.87 -15.10
CA ALA A 135 -16.88 7.18 -15.15
C ALA A 135 -16.13 8.16 -16.07
N PHE A 136 -14.79 8.16 -16.08
CA PHE A 136 -14.02 8.93 -17.06
C PHE A 136 -14.32 8.50 -18.50
N GLN A 137 -14.37 7.19 -18.76
CA GLN A 137 -14.72 6.64 -20.06
C GLN A 137 -16.08 7.16 -20.54
N ASP A 138 -17.10 7.13 -19.69
CA ASP A 138 -18.45 7.59 -20.04
C ASP A 138 -18.49 9.11 -20.31
N ARG A 139 -17.68 9.89 -19.60
CA ARG A 139 -17.58 11.34 -19.79
C ARG A 139 -16.79 11.74 -21.04
N ILE A 140 -15.76 10.98 -21.39
CA ILE A 140 -14.99 11.16 -22.63
C ILE A 140 -15.80 10.69 -23.84
N GLY A 141 -16.64 9.67 -23.67
CA GLY A 141 -17.36 9.00 -24.74
C GLY A 141 -16.49 7.95 -25.43
N THR A 142 -17.05 6.76 -25.62
CA THR A 142 -16.34 5.62 -26.21
C THR A 142 -15.97 5.83 -27.69
N ASP A 143 -16.63 6.75 -28.39
CA ASP A 143 -16.25 7.18 -29.74
C ASP A 143 -14.85 7.81 -29.79
N ASN A 144 -14.36 8.34 -28.66
CA ASN A 144 -13.05 8.96 -28.53
C ASN A 144 -12.00 8.03 -27.88
N ILE A 145 -12.34 6.76 -27.62
CA ILE A 145 -11.45 5.78 -26.97
C ILE A 145 -11.39 4.50 -27.79
N VAL A 146 -10.20 4.16 -28.29
CA VAL A 146 -9.98 2.90 -29.01
C VAL A 146 -9.39 1.85 -28.07
N PHE A 147 -10.23 0.95 -27.56
CA PHE A 147 -9.78 -0.21 -26.77
C PHE A 147 -9.09 -1.27 -27.64
N GLY A 148 -8.25 -2.09 -27.02
CA GLY A 148 -7.50 -3.14 -27.72
C GLY A 148 -6.49 -2.59 -28.75
N ALA A 149 -6.09 -1.33 -28.60
CA ALA A 149 -5.12 -0.64 -29.43
C ALA A 149 -3.72 -0.75 -28.83
N GLU A 150 -2.91 -1.68 -29.32
CA GLU A 150 -1.50 -1.80 -28.93
C GLU A 150 -0.66 -0.84 -29.78
N VAL A 151 -0.20 0.26 -29.18
CA VAL A 151 0.70 1.22 -29.83
C VAL A 151 2.03 0.55 -30.15
N THR A 152 2.52 0.76 -31.37
CA THR A 152 3.78 0.19 -31.88
C THR A 152 4.78 1.26 -32.34
N SER A 153 4.33 2.48 -32.64
CA SER A 153 5.18 3.60 -33.02
C SER A 153 4.63 4.92 -32.46
N MET A 154 5.51 5.82 -32.05
CA MET A 154 5.19 7.21 -31.68
C MET A 154 6.33 8.11 -32.14
N LYS A 155 6.06 9.03 -33.08
CA LYS A 155 7.08 9.88 -33.68
C LYS A 155 6.59 11.31 -33.82
N ASP A 156 7.45 12.26 -33.46
CA ASP A 156 7.29 13.65 -33.88
C ASP A 156 7.45 13.74 -35.40
N VAL A 157 6.57 14.50 -36.06
CA VAL A 157 6.54 14.75 -37.50
C VAL A 157 6.23 16.23 -37.76
N SER A 158 6.40 16.69 -39.01
CA SER A 158 6.17 18.08 -39.39
C SER A 158 4.82 18.63 -38.92
N GLU A 159 3.77 17.84 -39.09
CA GLU A 159 2.37 18.18 -38.84
C GLU A 159 1.89 17.89 -37.40
N GLY A 160 2.74 17.34 -36.53
CA GLY A 160 2.31 16.94 -35.17
C GLY A 160 3.05 15.72 -34.66
N VAL A 161 2.32 14.78 -34.06
CA VAL A 161 2.81 13.47 -33.65
C VAL A 161 1.99 12.40 -34.35
N THR A 162 2.66 11.45 -35.00
CA THR A 162 2.00 10.28 -35.60
C THR A 162 2.21 9.05 -34.72
N VAL A 163 1.11 8.38 -34.40
CA VAL A 163 1.05 7.16 -33.60
C VAL A 163 0.50 6.02 -34.43
N GLU A 164 1.28 4.94 -34.57
CA GLU A 164 0.82 3.70 -35.18
C GLU A 164 0.45 2.70 -34.09
N TYR A 165 -0.65 1.97 -34.31
CA TYR A 165 -1.15 0.98 -33.37
C TYR A 165 -1.85 -0.19 -34.07
N THR A 166 -1.93 -1.32 -33.39
CA THR A 166 -2.70 -2.48 -33.86
C THR A 166 -3.98 -2.61 -33.05
N ALA A 167 -5.14 -2.65 -33.72
CA ALA A 167 -6.44 -2.89 -33.10
C ALA A 167 -7.26 -3.87 -33.95
N GLY A 168 -7.85 -4.89 -33.30
CA GLY A 168 -8.57 -5.96 -34.02
C GLY A 168 -7.70 -6.72 -35.04
N GLY A 169 -6.38 -6.76 -34.82
CA GLY A 169 -5.41 -7.38 -35.74
C GLY A 169 -5.03 -6.51 -36.97
N SER A 170 -5.62 -5.32 -37.13
CA SER A 170 -5.28 -4.40 -38.22
C SER A 170 -4.33 -3.30 -37.76
N LYS A 171 -3.36 -2.95 -38.61
CA LYS A 171 -2.50 -1.79 -38.42
C LYS A 171 -3.27 -0.50 -38.72
N LYS A 172 -3.18 0.46 -37.81
CA LYS A 172 -3.83 1.76 -37.90
C LYS A 172 -2.81 2.85 -37.57
N SER A 173 -3.13 4.07 -38.00
CA SER A 173 -2.33 5.26 -37.72
C SER A 173 -3.26 6.42 -37.38
N ILE A 174 -2.79 7.32 -36.52
CA ILE A 174 -3.44 8.58 -36.19
C ILE A 174 -2.38 9.67 -36.03
N THR A 175 -2.69 10.87 -36.50
CA THR A 175 -1.85 12.06 -36.35
C THR A 175 -2.65 13.13 -35.62
N ALA A 176 -2.01 13.78 -34.65
CA ALA A 176 -2.57 14.89 -33.87
C ALA A 176 -1.48 15.93 -33.61
N ASP A 177 -1.87 17.17 -33.28
CA ASP A 177 -0.91 18.26 -33.06
C ASP A 177 0.07 17.94 -31.91
N TYR A 178 -0.41 17.31 -30.84
CA TYR A 178 0.37 16.90 -29.69
C TYR A 178 0.06 15.45 -29.29
N ALA A 179 0.99 14.82 -28.56
CA ALA A 179 0.75 13.53 -27.91
C ALA A 179 1.12 13.58 -26.42
N ILE A 180 0.24 13.01 -25.59
CA ILE A 180 0.54 12.72 -24.19
C ILE A 180 0.80 11.22 -24.07
N CYS A 181 2.05 10.84 -23.79
CA CYS A 181 2.47 9.45 -23.63
C CYS A 181 2.42 9.04 -22.15
N THR A 182 1.45 8.18 -21.80
CA THR A 182 1.27 7.63 -20.45
C THR A 182 1.64 6.15 -20.32
N ILE A 183 2.20 5.56 -21.38
CA ILE A 183 2.74 4.20 -21.36
C ILE A 183 3.85 4.14 -20.30
N PRO A 184 3.94 3.09 -19.47
CA PRO A 184 5.00 2.97 -18.47
C PRO A 184 6.39 3.16 -19.08
N PRO A 185 7.30 3.91 -18.43
CA PRO A 185 8.51 4.43 -19.07
C PRO A 185 9.44 3.33 -19.61
N HIS A 186 9.51 2.20 -18.91
CA HIS A 186 10.28 1.02 -19.30
C HIS A 186 9.72 0.27 -20.53
N LEU A 187 8.50 0.61 -20.98
CA LEU A 187 7.87 0.08 -22.19
C LEU A 187 8.03 1.02 -23.39
N ILE A 188 8.17 2.34 -23.16
CA ILE A 188 8.25 3.36 -24.22
C ILE A 188 9.40 3.07 -25.19
N GLY A 189 10.57 2.66 -24.68
CA GLY A 189 11.73 2.33 -25.52
C GLY A 189 11.53 1.15 -26.48
N ARG A 190 10.43 0.40 -26.36
CA ARG A 190 10.07 -0.70 -27.28
C ARG A 190 9.30 -0.21 -28.50
N LEU A 191 8.71 0.98 -28.43
CA LEU A 191 8.02 1.61 -29.55
C LEU A 191 9.05 2.04 -30.60
N GLN A 192 8.68 1.97 -31.88
CA GLN A 192 9.43 2.70 -32.88
C GLN A 192 9.28 4.21 -32.62
N ASN A 193 10.39 4.92 -32.48
CA ASN A 193 10.37 6.32 -32.08
C ASN A 193 11.57 7.08 -32.65
N ASN A 194 11.51 8.40 -32.58
CA ASN A 194 12.59 9.34 -32.91
C ASN A 194 12.98 10.19 -31.68
N LEU A 195 12.81 9.64 -30.47
CA LEU A 195 13.17 10.33 -29.24
C LEU A 195 14.70 10.52 -29.16
N PRO A 196 15.19 11.67 -28.67
CA PRO A 196 16.61 11.88 -28.37
C PRO A 196 17.20 10.80 -27.44
N ALA A 197 18.49 10.52 -27.61
CA ALA A 197 19.16 9.43 -26.87
C ALA A 197 19.23 9.66 -25.36
N ASP A 198 19.30 10.92 -24.93
CA ASP A 198 19.26 11.33 -23.53
C ASP A 198 17.86 11.07 -22.91
N VAL A 199 16.77 11.31 -23.65
CA VAL A 199 15.40 10.94 -23.25
C VAL A 199 15.26 9.43 -23.11
N LEU A 200 15.75 8.65 -24.08
CA LEU A 200 15.74 7.19 -24.01
C LEU A 200 16.57 6.65 -22.84
N THR A 201 17.62 7.36 -22.44
CA THR A 201 18.43 7.04 -21.26
C THR A 201 17.67 7.38 -19.97
N ALA A 202 17.04 8.55 -19.91
CA ALA A 202 16.23 8.98 -18.78
C ALA A 202 15.05 8.03 -18.49
N LEU A 203 14.35 7.58 -19.53
CA LEU A 203 13.28 6.57 -19.42
C LEU A 203 13.74 5.27 -18.75
N LYS A 204 15.00 4.86 -18.95
CA LYS A 204 15.56 3.65 -18.34
C LYS A 204 15.91 3.83 -16.86
N ALA A 205 16.00 5.06 -16.35
CA ALA A 205 16.28 5.32 -14.94
C ALA A 205 15.08 5.00 -14.03
N ALA A 206 13.86 5.06 -14.57
CA ALA A 206 12.64 4.62 -13.91
C ALA A 206 12.56 3.08 -13.86
N LYS A 207 13.04 2.48 -12.76
CA LYS A 207 13.16 1.01 -12.64
C LYS A 207 11.82 0.34 -12.28
N PRO A 208 11.47 -0.79 -12.93
CA PRO A 208 10.28 -1.55 -12.57
C PRO A 208 10.33 -2.12 -11.14
N SER A 209 9.19 -2.12 -10.46
CA SER A 209 9.00 -2.66 -9.11
C SER A 209 8.06 -3.87 -9.11
N SER A 210 8.38 -4.89 -8.31
CA SER A 210 7.52 -6.07 -8.13
C SER A 210 6.50 -5.83 -7.02
N SER A 211 5.22 -6.06 -7.32
CA SER A 211 4.13 -6.13 -6.35
C SER A 211 3.00 -7.02 -6.89
N GLY A 212 2.16 -7.56 -6.01
CA GLY A 212 1.04 -8.40 -6.42
C GLY A 212 0.05 -8.66 -5.30
N LYS A 213 -1.14 -9.13 -5.70
CA LYS A 213 -2.24 -9.46 -4.80
C LYS A 213 -2.89 -10.80 -5.18
N LEU A 214 -3.46 -11.49 -4.20
CA LEU A 214 -4.35 -12.62 -4.43
C LEU A 214 -5.60 -12.47 -3.55
N GLY A 215 -6.77 -12.52 -4.19
CA GLY A 215 -8.06 -12.57 -3.52
C GLY A 215 -8.56 -14.01 -3.41
N ILE A 216 -9.16 -14.34 -2.27
CA ILE A 216 -9.87 -15.61 -2.02
C ILE A 216 -11.29 -15.27 -1.63
N GLU A 217 -12.28 -15.77 -2.37
CA GLU A 217 -13.67 -15.74 -1.96
C GLU A 217 -13.93 -16.87 -0.97
N TYR A 218 -14.41 -16.51 0.22
CA TYR A 218 -14.93 -17.44 1.20
C TYR A 218 -16.45 -17.40 1.20
N SER A 219 -17.07 -18.56 1.19
CA SER A 219 -18.52 -18.77 1.34
C SER A 219 -19.02 -18.56 2.78
N ARG A 220 -18.11 -18.24 3.70
CA ARG A 220 -18.39 -17.87 5.08
C ARG A 220 -17.43 -16.78 5.55
N ARG A 221 -17.97 -15.70 6.11
CA ARG A 221 -17.18 -14.56 6.65
C ARG A 221 -16.63 -14.85 8.06
N TRP A 222 -15.76 -15.85 8.16
CA TRP A 222 -15.21 -16.34 9.42
C TRP A 222 -14.46 -15.25 10.23
N TRP A 223 -13.85 -14.29 9.54
CA TRP A 223 -13.13 -13.18 10.17
C TRP A 223 -14.07 -12.26 10.97
N GLU A 224 -15.32 -12.08 10.53
CA GLU A 224 -16.32 -11.30 11.25
C GLU A 224 -16.94 -12.11 12.39
N THR A 225 -17.36 -13.35 12.11
CA THR A 225 -18.13 -14.16 13.04
C THR A 225 -17.28 -14.75 14.17
N GLU A 226 -16.01 -15.07 13.91
CA GLU A 226 -15.09 -15.67 14.91
C GLU A 226 -14.09 -14.64 15.44
N ASP A 227 -13.35 -13.94 14.56
CA ASP A 227 -12.25 -13.05 14.97
C ASP A 227 -12.72 -11.62 15.31
N ARG A 228 -13.99 -11.30 15.05
CA ARG A 228 -14.57 -9.95 15.25
C ARG A 228 -13.80 -8.88 14.46
N ILE A 229 -13.36 -9.21 13.25
CA ILE A 229 -12.64 -8.33 12.33
C ILE A 229 -13.61 -7.85 11.24
N TYR A 230 -13.77 -6.53 11.11
CA TYR A 230 -14.55 -5.88 10.07
C TYR A 230 -13.62 -4.90 9.34
N GLY A 231 -13.13 -5.31 8.17
CA GLY A 231 -12.07 -4.58 7.45
C GLY A 231 -10.71 -4.56 8.17
N GLY A 232 -9.80 -3.75 7.65
CA GLY A 232 -8.42 -3.66 8.11
C GLY A 232 -7.52 -4.80 7.59
N ALA A 233 -6.28 -4.87 8.08
CA ALA A 233 -5.33 -5.91 7.70
C ALA A 233 -4.57 -6.50 8.90
N SER A 234 -4.35 -7.81 8.85
CA SER A 234 -3.33 -8.47 9.67
C SER A 234 -1.96 -8.32 9.00
N ASN A 235 -0.88 -8.17 9.78
CA ASN A 235 0.47 -7.88 9.27
C ASN A 235 1.48 -8.94 9.72
N THR A 236 2.44 -9.27 8.84
CA THR A 236 3.44 -10.31 9.10
C THR A 236 4.76 -10.07 8.34
N ASP A 237 5.82 -10.74 8.79
CA ASP A 237 7.11 -10.81 8.10
C ASP A 237 7.21 -11.98 7.11
N LYS A 238 6.22 -12.86 7.06
CA LYS A 238 6.06 -13.89 6.01
C LYS A 238 5.91 -13.26 4.63
N ASP A 239 6.08 -14.06 3.58
CA ASP A 239 6.01 -13.58 2.19
C ASP A 239 4.64 -12.97 1.87
N ILE A 240 3.53 -13.54 2.38
CA ILE A 240 2.19 -12.96 2.21
C ILE A 240 2.08 -11.50 2.67
N SER A 241 2.98 -11.06 3.58
CA SER A 241 3.14 -9.69 4.10
C SER A 241 1.97 -9.15 4.92
N GLN A 242 0.75 -9.26 4.40
CA GLN A 242 -0.48 -8.83 5.05
C GLN A 242 -1.68 -9.59 4.47
N ILE A 243 -2.70 -9.75 5.30
CA ILE A 243 -4.01 -10.27 4.91
C ILE A 243 -5.02 -9.15 5.10
N MET A 244 -5.65 -8.67 4.02
CA MET A 244 -6.58 -7.55 4.06
C MET A 244 -8.02 -8.04 3.99
N PHE A 245 -8.82 -7.65 4.97
CA PHE A 245 -10.22 -8.01 5.06
C PHE A 245 -11.10 -7.02 4.29
N PRO A 246 -12.22 -7.48 3.71
CA PRO A 246 -13.10 -6.63 2.91
C PRO A 246 -13.70 -5.49 3.74
N TYR A 247 -13.90 -4.35 3.09
CA TYR A 247 -14.51 -3.15 3.65
C TYR A 247 -15.99 -2.98 3.27
N ASP A 248 -16.55 -3.98 2.60
CA ASP A 248 -17.92 -4.03 2.11
C ASP A 248 -18.60 -5.36 2.51
N HIS A 249 -19.90 -5.43 2.26
CA HIS A 249 -20.73 -6.61 2.55
C HIS A 249 -20.61 -7.12 4.00
N TYR A 250 -20.45 -6.21 4.97
CA TYR A 250 -20.38 -6.55 6.38
C TYR A 250 -21.61 -7.36 6.81
N ASN A 251 -21.38 -8.43 7.59
CA ASN A 251 -22.40 -9.37 8.05
C ASN A 251 -23.15 -10.13 6.94
N SER A 252 -22.67 -10.11 5.68
CA SER A 252 -23.22 -10.95 4.61
C SER A 252 -22.80 -12.43 4.78
N ASP A 253 -23.32 -13.30 3.93
CA ASP A 253 -22.97 -14.74 3.89
C ASP A 253 -21.54 -15.03 3.41
N ARG A 254 -20.98 -14.21 2.52
CA ARG A 254 -19.67 -14.44 1.86
C ARG A 254 -18.80 -13.19 1.77
N GLY A 255 -17.54 -13.35 1.40
CA GLY A 255 -16.65 -12.21 1.14
C GLY A 255 -15.31 -12.58 0.53
N VAL A 256 -14.65 -11.59 -0.08
CA VAL A 256 -13.31 -11.76 -0.64
C VAL A 256 -12.29 -11.20 0.33
N VAL A 257 -11.35 -12.05 0.75
CA VAL A 257 -10.16 -11.65 1.53
C VAL A 257 -8.98 -11.52 0.58
N VAL A 258 -8.22 -10.44 0.70
CA VAL A 258 -6.92 -10.32 0.01
C VAL A 258 -5.90 -11.09 0.85
N ALA A 259 -5.61 -12.33 0.42
CA ALA A 259 -4.79 -13.29 1.14
C ALA A 259 -3.29 -12.96 1.12
N TYR A 260 -2.84 -12.17 0.14
CA TYR A 260 -1.59 -11.44 0.23
C TYR A 260 -1.67 -10.12 -0.52
N TYR A 261 -0.97 -9.12 0.01
CA TYR A 261 -0.53 -7.96 -0.75
C TYR A 261 0.93 -7.69 -0.41
N SER A 262 1.82 -8.12 -1.31
CA SER A 262 3.27 -8.12 -1.10
C SER A 262 4.00 -7.37 -2.20
N SER A 263 5.21 -6.91 -1.88
CA SER A 263 6.06 -6.13 -2.80
C SER A 263 7.54 -6.50 -2.62
N GLY A 264 8.36 -6.15 -3.61
CA GLY A 264 9.79 -6.43 -3.63
C GLY A 264 10.09 -7.94 -3.49
N LYS A 265 11.10 -8.28 -2.70
CA LYS A 265 11.57 -9.66 -2.47
C LYS A 265 10.44 -10.64 -2.10
N ARG A 266 9.47 -10.18 -1.29
CA ARG A 266 8.34 -11.03 -0.86
C ARG A 266 7.39 -11.34 -2.01
N GLN A 267 7.18 -10.40 -2.94
CA GLN A 267 6.41 -10.68 -4.15
C GLN A 267 7.18 -11.55 -5.15
N GLU A 268 8.50 -11.41 -5.23
CA GLU A 268 9.33 -12.25 -6.09
C GLU A 268 9.19 -13.73 -5.73
N ALA A 269 8.90 -14.04 -4.46
CA ALA A 269 8.58 -15.39 -3.99
C ALA A 269 7.22 -15.94 -4.51
N PHE A 270 6.34 -15.10 -5.06
CA PHE A 270 5.08 -15.49 -5.71
C PHE A 270 5.10 -15.33 -7.23
N GLU A 271 5.93 -14.43 -7.76
CA GLU A 271 5.83 -13.95 -9.13
C GLU A 271 5.98 -15.07 -10.18
N SER A 272 6.92 -15.98 -9.97
CA SER A 272 7.17 -17.13 -10.86
C SER A 272 6.27 -18.33 -10.60
N LEU A 273 5.48 -18.32 -9.53
CA LEU A 273 4.56 -19.40 -9.20
C LEU A 273 3.33 -19.35 -10.11
N THR A 274 2.82 -20.53 -10.46
CA THR A 274 1.46 -20.64 -11.04
C THR A 274 0.42 -20.16 -10.04
N HIS A 275 -0.76 -19.75 -10.52
CA HIS A 275 -1.83 -19.29 -9.62
C HIS A 275 -2.17 -20.32 -8.52
N ARG A 276 -2.23 -21.62 -8.84
CA ARG A 276 -2.48 -22.68 -7.85
C ARG A 276 -1.39 -22.75 -6.77
N GLN A 277 -0.13 -22.58 -7.15
CA GLN A 277 0.99 -22.55 -6.20
C GLN A 277 0.95 -21.29 -5.33
N ARG A 278 0.56 -20.13 -5.89
CA ARG A 278 0.33 -18.90 -5.12
C ARG A 278 -0.77 -19.09 -4.09
N LEU A 279 -1.90 -19.68 -4.50
CA LEU A 279 -3.02 -19.98 -3.61
C LEU A 279 -2.61 -20.93 -2.48
N ALA A 280 -1.95 -22.05 -2.80
CA ALA A 280 -1.50 -23.01 -1.81
C ALA A 280 -0.55 -22.38 -0.77
N LYS A 281 0.42 -21.57 -1.25
CA LYS A 281 1.33 -20.82 -0.37
C LYS A 281 0.59 -19.81 0.51
N ALA A 282 -0.34 -19.04 -0.07
CA ALA A 282 -1.11 -18.04 0.65
C ALA A 282 -2.02 -18.66 1.73
N ILE A 283 -2.62 -19.82 1.45
CA ILE A 283 -3.43 -20.55 2.44
C ILE A 283 -2.53 -21.09 3.56
N ALA A 284 -1.39 -21.70 3.24
CA ALA A 284 -0.46 -22.21 4.23
C ALA A 284 0.00 -21.10 5.18
N GLU A 285 0.59 -20.02 4.65
CA GLU A 285 1.05 -18.89 5.48
C GLU A 285 -0.09 -18.18 6.22
N GLY A 286 -1.28 -18.05 5.60
CA GLY A 286 -2.43 -17.42 6.24
C GLY A 286 -3.03 -18.26 7.37
N SER A 287 -3.00 -19.59 7.26
CA SER A 287 -3.44 -20.51 8.31
C SER A 287 -2.54 -20.49 9.54
N GLU A 288 -1.25 -20.16 9.39
CA GLU A 288 -0.34 -19.97 10.53
C GLU A 288 -0.71 -18.72 11.34
N ILE A 289 -1.43 -17.77 10.75
CA ILE A 289 -1.86 -16.52 11.41
C ILE A 289 -3.28 -16.66 11.95
N HIS A 290 -4.23 -17.09 11.12
CA HIS A 290 -5.66 -17.13 11.45
C HIS A 290 -6.15 -18.53 11.85
N GLY A 291 -5.29 -19.54 11.87
CA GLY A 291 -5.63 -20.92 12.20
C GLY A 291 -6.32 -21.66 11.05
N GLU A 292 -6.71 -22.91 11.32
CA GLU A 292 -7.33 -23.83 10.36
C GLU A 292 -8.60 -23.30 9.69
N LYS A 293 -9.28 -22.30 10.25
CA LYS A 293 -10.44 -21.67 9.59
C LYS A 293 -10.09 -21.01 8.26
N TYR A 294 -8.83 -20.62 8.07
CA TYR A 294 -8.32 -20.06 6.83
C TYR A 294 -8.29 -21.07 5.67
N THR A 295 -8.32 -22.38 5.96
CA THR A 295 -8.22 -23.44 4.94
C THR A 295 -9.58 -23.94 4.45
N ARG A 296 -10.67 -23.49 5.06
CA ARG A 296 -12.05 -23.96 4.82
C ARG A 296 -12.89 -22.91 4.10
N ASP A 297 -14.05 -23.33 3.61
CA ASP A 297 -15.08 -22.46 3.01
C ASP A 297 -14.63 -21.68 1.75
N ILE A 298 -13.48 -22.03 1.17
CA ILE A 298 -12.91 -21.41 -0.03
C ILE A 298 -13.76 -21.76 -1.26
N SER A 299 -14.27 -20.73 -1.93
CA SER A 299 -15.10 -20.87 -3.13
C SER A 299 -14.27 -20.69 -4.41
N SER A 300 -13.48 -19.63 -4.47
CA SER A 300 -12.69 -19.26 -5.66
C SER A 300 -11.49 -18.38 -5.29
N SER A 301 -10.57 -18.19 -6.23
CA SER A 301 -9.44 -17.29 -6.05
C SER A 301 -8.96 -16.67 -7.36
N PHE A 302 -8.34 -15.49 -7.25
CA PHE A 302 -7.71 -14.80 -8.38
C PHE A 302 -6.43 -14.09 -7.93
N SER A 303 -5.39 -14.08 -8.76
CA SER A 303 -4.13 -13.39 -8.44
C SER A 303 -3.61 -12.54 -9.60
N GLY A 304 -3.13 -11.34 -9.28
CA GLY A 304 -2.36 -10.48 -10.18
C GLY A 304 -0.94 -10.28 -9.66
N SER A 305 0.05 -10.31 -10.55
CA SER A 305 1.44 -9.95 -10.24
C SER A 305 1.90 -8.92 -11.27
N TRP A 306 2.05 -7.66 -10.87
CA TRP A 306 2.12 -6.53 -11.79
C TRP A 306 3.29 -6.60 -12.79
N ARG A 307 4.46 -7.11 -12.35
CA ARG A 307 5.62 -7.33 -13.24
C ARG A 307 5.39 -8.40 -14.32
N ARG A 308 4.34 -9.22 -14.18
CA ARG A 308 3.92 -10.25 -15.15
C ARG A 308 2.63 -9.88 -15.89
N THR A 309 2.07 -8.71 -15.63
CA THR A 309 0.84 -8.24 -16.28
C THR A 309 1.20 -7.47 -17.54
N LYS A 310 0.70 -7.93 -18.70
CA LYS A 310 0.91 -7.25 -19.99
C LYS A 310 0.41 -5.80 -19.90
N TYR A 311 1.14 -4.88 -20.52
CA TYR A 311 0.91 -3.43 -20.53
C TYR A 311 1.20 -2.68 -19.23
N SER A 312 1.50 -3.40 -18.13
CA SER A 312 2.04 -2.80 -16.91
C SER A 312 3.52 -3.13 -16.75
N GLU A 313 3.86 -4.42 -16.65
CA GLU A 313 5.21 -4.97 -16.42
C GLU A 313 5.97 -4.34 -15.23
N SER A 314 5.23 -3.65 -14.36
CA SER A 314 5.68 -3.03 -13.13
C SER A 314 4.47 -2.65 -12.28
N ALA A 315 4.61 -2.63 -10.95
CA ALA A 315 3.59 -2.07 -10.07
C ALA A 315 3.63 -0.54 -10.03
N TRP A 316 4.85 0.01 -9.98
CA TRP A 316 5.19 1.43 -10.01
C TRP A 316 6.68 1.56 -10.35
N VAL A 317 7.21 2.76 -10.51
CA VAL A 317 8.64 2.96 -10.77
C VAL A 317 9.43 3.26 -9.51
N ASN A 318 10.70 2.87 -9.49
CA ASN A 318 11.66 3.36 -8.52
C ASN A 318 12.80 4.05 -9.30
N TRP A 319 12.94 5.36 -9.13
CA TRP A 319 13.98 6.12 -9.83
C TRP A 319 15.36 5.77 -9.27
N ALA A 320 16.29 5.41 -10.15
CA ALA A 320 17.68 5.19 -9.76
C ALA A 320 18.24 6.43 -9.05
N GLY A 321 18.76 6.27 -7.83
CA GLY A 321 19.25 7.37 -7.01
C GLY A 321 18.22 7.99 -6.04
N SER A 322 16.94 7.60 -6.10
CA SER A 322 15.88 8.13 -5.21
C SER A 322 15.73 7.40 -3.86
N GLY A 323 16.52 6.34 -3.62
CA GLY A 323 16.43 5.54 -2.40
C GLY A 323 15.12 4.75 -2.22
N GLY A 324 14.33 4.58 -3.28
CA GLY A 324 13.00 3.95 -3.17
C GLY A 324 11.90 4.88 -2.67
N SER A 325 12.17 6.19 -2.63
CA SER A 325 11.14 7.18 -2.28
C SER A 325 10.02 7.21 -3.33
N HIS A 326 8.80 7.39 -2.85
CA HIS A 326 7.62 7.58 -3.72
C HIS A 326 7.37 9.08 -4.03
N GLY A 327 8.25 9.97 -3.55
CA GLY A 327 8.21 11.42 -3.82
C GLY A 327 9.39 12.16 -3.18
N GLY A 328 9.52 13.46 -3.41
CA GLY A 328 10.49 14.33 -2.71
C GLY A 328 11.95 14.14 -3.10
N ALA A 329 12.24 13.37 -4.15
CA ALA A 329 13.56 13.22 -4.76
C ALA A 329 13.45 13.45 -6.27
N ALA A 330 13.97 14.58 -6.76
CA ALA A 330 14.06 14.88 -8.18
C ALA A 330 15.43 14.43 -8.71
N THR A 331 15.47 13.30 -9.41
CA THR A 331 16.67 12.85 -10.12
C THR A 331 16.81 13.61 -11.44
N PRO A 332 18.03 13.78 -11.99
CA PRO A 332 18.20 14.46 -13.28
C PRO A 332 17.35 13.86 -14.40
N GLU A 333 17.16 12.54 -14.39
CA GLU A 333 16.34 11.83 -15.37
C GLU A 333 14.83 12.05 -15.16
N TYR A 334 14.40 12.31 -13.93
CA TYR A 334 13.00 12.67 -13.64
C TYR A 334 12.74 14.06 -14.20
N GLU A 335 13.60 15.04 -13.88
CA GLU A 335 13.49 16.42 -14.37
C GLU A 335 13.52 16.48 -15.90
N LYS A 336 14.43 15.72 -16.53
CA LYS A 336 14.54 15.65 -17.99
C LYS A 336 13.24 15.21 -18.66
N LEU A 337 12.48 14.30 -18.04
CA LEU A 337 11.23 13.79 -18.61
C LEU A 337 10.00 14.66 -18.31
N LEU A 338 10.15 15.73 -17.53
CA LEU A 338 9.11 16.76 -17.39
C LEU A 338 9.05 17.67 -18.62
N GLU A 339 10.17 17.84 -19.32
CA GLU A 339 10.28 18.65 -20.51
C GLU A 339 9.61 17.95 -21.72
N PRO A 340 8.93 18.70 -22.61
CA PRO A 340 8.43 18.13 -23.85
C PRO A 340 9.57 17.72 -24.79
N VAL A 341 9.36 16.64 -25.54
CA VAL A 341 10.18 16.30 -26.70
C VAL A 341 9.43 16.79 -27.93
N GLU A 342 9.74 18.01 -28.36
CA GLU A 342 8.99 18.73 -29.39
C GLU A 342 7.49 18.80 -29.04
N LYS A 343 6.64 17.98 -29.67
CA LYS A 343 5.19 17.94 -29.44
C LYS A 343 4.73 16.72 -28.61
N ILE A 344 5.67 15.95 -28.06
CA ILE A 344 5.42 14.78 -27.21
C ILE A 344 5.64 15.16 -25.74
N TYR A 345 4.64 14.95 -24.91
CA TYR A 345 4.70 15.13 -23.46
C TYR A 345 4.58 13.77 -22.76
N PHE A 346 5.36 13.55 -21.69
CA PHE A 346 5.22 12.36 -20.84
C PHE A 346 4.36 12.69 -19.62
N ALA A 347 3.49 11.75 -19.22
CA ALA A 347 2.68 11.89 -18.02
C ALA A 347 2.46 10.54 -17.32
N GLY A 348 2.26 10.58 -16.02
CA GLY A 348 1.94 9.42 -15.19
C GLY A 348 2.42 9.61 -13.77
N ASP A 349 2.05 8.69 -12.88
CA ASP A 349 2.45 8.73 -11.47
C ASP A 349 3.98 8.79 -11.30
N HIS A 350 4.73 8.12 -12.20
CA HIS A 350 6.18 8.13 -12.27
C HIS A 350 6.82 9.51 -12.47
N LEU A 351 6.08 10.50 -12.97
CA LEU A 351 6.48 11.90 -13.11
C LEU A 351 5.72 12.78 -12.12
N SER A 352 5.62 12.31 -10.88
CA SER A 352 5.02 13.04 -9.77
C SER A 352 5.76 12.78 -8.46
N ASN A 353 5.42 13.58 -7.44
CA ASN A 353 5.87 13.35 -6.06
C ASN A 353 4.93 12.43 -5.25
N ALA A 354 4.10 11.64 -5.95
CA ALA A 354 3.16 10.68 -5.37
C ALA A 354 3.10 9.40 -6.23
N ILE A 355 4.26 8.80 -6.49
CA ILE A 355 4.40 7.53 -7.22
C ILE A 355 3.56 6.44 -6.52
N ALA A 356 2.96 5.54 -7.29
CA ALA A 356 2.02 4.50 -6.83
C ALA A 356 0.69 5.02 -6.28
N TRP A 357 0.41 6.33 -6.37
CA TRP A 357 -0.88 6.92 -6.05
C TRP A 357 -1.58 7.44 -7.29
N GLN A 358 -2.90 7.23 -7.36
CA GLN A 358 -3.74 7.80 -8.42
C GLN A 358 -3.62 9.32 -8.47
N HIS A 359 -3.45 9.97 -7.30
CA HIS A 359 -3.19 11.40 -7.19
C HIS A 359 -2.01 11.83 -8.07
N GLY A 360 -0.88 11.12 -8.03
CA GLY A 360 0.30 11.43 -8.82
C GLY A 360 0.05 11.37 -10.33
N ALA A 361 -0.68 10.37 -10.80
CA ALA A 361 -1.07 10.30 -12.22
C ALA A 361 -2.02 11.44 -12.63
N LEU A 362 -2.97 11.79 -11.75
CA LEU A 362 -3.94 12.85 -12.01
C LEU A 362 -3.31 14.25 -12.03
N THR A 363 -2.39 14.55 -11.11
CA THR A 363 -1.67 15.84 -11.11
C THR A 363 -0.72 15.93 -12.29
N SER A 364 0.03 14.87 -12.59
CA SER A 364 0.87 14.80 -13.79
C SER A 364 0.08 15.08 -15.08
N ALA A 365 -1.11 14.49 -15.22
CA ALA A 365 -1.98 14.77 -16.37
C ALA A 365 -2.46 16.23 -16.42
N ARG A 366 -2.85 16.81 -15.27
CA ARG A 366 -3.32 18.21 -15.19
C ARG A 366 -2.23 19.19 -15.58
N ASP A 367 -1.00 18.98 -15.11
CA ASP A 367 0.14 19.84 -15.40
C ASP A 367 0.49 19.79 -16.88
N VAL A 368 0.56 18.58 -17.47
CA VAL A 368 0.81 18.42 -18.91
C VAL A 368 -0.28 19.07 -19.77
N VAL A 369 -1.55 18.91 -19.42
CA VAL A 369 -2.65 19.59 -20.12
C VAL A 369 -2.52 21.11 -20.02
N THR A 370 -2.09 21.62 -18.87
CA THR A 370 -1.86 23.06 -18.66
C THR A 370 -0.73 23.56 -19.56
N HIS A 371 0.42 22.86 -19.60
CA HIS A 371 1.54 23.22 -20.47
C HIS A 371 1.17 23.22 -21.96
N ILE A 372 0.39 22.23 -22.42
CA ILE A 372 -0.11 22.20 -23.80
C ILE A 372 -1.02 23.41 -24.06
N HIS A 373 -1.94 23.71 -23.14
CA HIS A 373 -2.85 24.84 -23.30
C HIS A 373 -2.12 26.18 -23.35
N GLU A 374 -1.15 26.40 -22.46
CA GLU A 374 -0.31 27.60 -22.43
C GLU A 374 0.49 27.77 -23.72
N ARG A 375 1.06 26.66 -24.24
CA ARG A 375 1.78 26.66 -25.51
C ARG A 375 0.88 27.05 -26.68
N VAL A 376 -0.29 26.43 -26.80
CA VAL A 376 -1.27 26.77 -27.84
C VAL A 376 -1.69 28.24 -27.76
N ALA A 377 -1.89 28.77 -26.56
CA ALA A 377 -2.24 30.17 -26.36
C ALA A 377 -1.14 31.17 -26.75
N GLN A 378 0.13 30.74 -26.76
CA GLN A 378 1.26 31.55 -27.22
C GLN A 378 1.47 31.46 -28.73
N GLU A 379 1.04 30.35 -29.35
CA GLU A 379 1.14 30.10 -30.79
C GLU A 379 -0.06 30.68 -31.59
N ALA A 380 -1.15 31.04 -30.91
CA ALA A 380 -2.35 31.70 -31.46
C ALA A 380 -2.23 33.24 -31.47
#